data_AF-A0A3D3DCG0-F1
#
_entry.id   AF-A0A3D3DCG0-F1
#
_cell.length_a   1.000
_cell.length_b   1.000
_cell.length_c   1.000
_cell.angle_alpha   90.00
_cell.angle_beta   90.00
_cell.angle_gamma   90.00
#
_symmetry.space_group_name_H-M   'P 1'
#
loop_
_entity.id
_entity.type
_entity.pdbx_description
1 polymer ?
#
loop_
_entity_poly.entity_id
_entity_poly.type
_entity_poly.pdbx_seq_one_letter_code
_entity_poly.pdbx_strand_id
1 'polypeptide(L)' 'MKKETVNIGIIGLGTVGQGTLKILQENKEFIEQKIYPKKIILKKLADKDKTKILPDKKLYKIFTDSAEEIINDP' A
#
# COMPACT_ATOMS: atom_id res chain seq x y z
N MET A 1 0.04 3.39 -25.53
CA MET A 1 -0.70 4.07 -24.43
C MET A 1 0.23 4.17 -23.22
N LYS A 2 0.32 5.34 -22.57
CA LYS A 2 1.16 5.53 -21.38
C LYS A 2 0.56 4.66 -20.26
N LYS A 3 1.35 3.77 -19.65
CA LYS A 3 0.90 3.00 -18.48
C LYS A 3 0.77 3.97 -17.31
N GLU A 4 -0.45 4.36 -16.98
CA GLU A 4 -0.73 5.21 -15.83
C GLU A 4 -0.67 4.36 -14.55
N THR A 5 -0.12 4.92 -13.48
CA THR A 5 0.01 4.23 -12.19
C THR A 5 -1.02 4.78 -11.21
N VAL A 6 -1.64 3.89 -10.46
CA VAL A 6 -2.46 4.22 -9.29
C VAL A 6 -1.57 4.04 -8.07
N ASN A 7 -1.18 5.16 -7.48
CA ASN A 7 -0.43 5.17 -6.23
C ASN A 7 -1.40 4.97 -5.06
N ILE A 8 -1.04 4.07 -4.15
CA ILE A 8 -1.87 3.68 -3.00
C ILE A 8 -1.07 3.93 -1.73
N GLY A 9 -1.71 4.56 -0.75
CA GLY A 9 -1.29 4.56 0.64
C GLY A 9 -2.31 3.85 1.53
N ILE A 10 -1.86 3.22 2.61
CA ILE A 10 -2.74 2.61 3.61
C ILE A 10 -2.49 3.29 4.95
N ILE A 11 -3.55 3.83 5.56
CA ILE A 11 -3.52 4.42 6.91
C ILE A 11 -4.28 3.48 7.85
N GLY A 12 -3.59 2.98 8.87
CA GLY A 12 -4.05 1.97 9.80
C GLY A 12 -3.75 0.54 9.33
N LEU A 13 -2.93 -0.18 10.09
CA LEU A 13 -2.57 -1.59 9.93
C LEU A 13 -3.11 -2.44 11.09
N GLY A 14 -4.38 -2.21 11.43
CA GLY A 14 -5.19 -3.16 12.20
C GLY A 14 -5.61 -4.37 11.37
N THR A 15 -6.58 -5.14 11.85
CA THR A 15 -7.08 -6.35 11.17
C THR A 15 -7.47 -6.08 9.71
N VAL A 16 -8.20 -4.99 9.45
CA VAL A 16 -8.64 -4.62 8.10
C VAL A 16 -7.45 -4.19 7.24
N GLY A 17 -6.60 -3.28 7.73
CA GLY A 17 -5.47 -2.76 6.96
C GLY A 17 -4.46 -3.83 6.58
N GLN A 18 -4.15 -4.77 7.48
CA GLN A 18 -3.30 -5.92 7.17
C GLN A 18 -3.95 -6.88 6.17
N GLY A 19 -5.26 -7.13 6.29
CA GLY A 19 -6.01 -7.90 5.31
C GLY A 19 -6.00 -7.27 3.91
N THR A 20 -6.21 -5.96 3.83
CA THR A 20 -6.13 -5.19 2.58
C THR A 20 -4.73 -5.27 1.97
N LEU A 21 -3.68 -5.05 2.77
CA LEU A 21 -2.29 -5.18 2.31
C LEU A 21 -2.02 -6.57 1.73
N LYS A 22 -2.42 -7.63 2.44
CA LYS A 22 -2.28 -9.02 1.99
C LYS A 22 -2.98 -9.25 0.65
N ILE A 23 -4.25 -8.87 0.52
CA ILE A 23 -5.04 -9.05 -0.70
C ILE A 23 -4.42 -8.28 -1.88
N LEU A 24 -3.96 -7.05 -1.65
CA LEU A 24 -3.29 -6.23 -2.68
C LEU A 24 -1.99 -6.87 -3.16
N GLN A 25 -1.22 -7.52 -2.29
CA GLN A 25 0.02 -8.20 -2.66
C GLN A 25 -0.25 -9.51 -3.40
N GLU A 26 -1.12 -10.36 -2.87
CA GLU A 26 -1.39 -11.70 -3.42
C GLU A 26 -2.16 -11.64 -4.74
N ASN A 27 -3.08 -10.68 -4.90
CA ASN A 27 -3.96 -10.58 -6.07
C ASN A 27 -3.57 -9.43 -7.01
N LYS A 28 -2.35 -8.90 -6.89
CA LYS A 28 -1.89 -7.73 -7.66
C LYS A 28 -2.16 -7.88 -9.15
N GLU A 29 -1.77 -9.01 -9.74
CA GLU A 29 -1.92 -9.24 -11.18
C GLU A 29 -3.39 -9.27 -11.61
N PHE A 30 -4.24 -9.95 -10.84
CA PHE A 30 -5.68 -9.99 -11.10
C PHE A 30 -6.32 -8.60 -11.00
N ILE A 31 -5.94 -7.81 -9.98
CA ILE A 31 -6.43 -6.44 -9.81
C ILE A 31 -5.98 -5.57 -10.99
N GLU A 32 -4.69 -5.63 -11.38
CA GLU A 32 -4.14 -4.89 -12.52
C GLU A 32 -4.80 -5.27 -13.85
N GLN A 33 -5.19 -6.53 -14.04
CA GLN A 33 -5.98 -6.95 -15.21
C GLN A 33 -7.35 -6.27 -15.26
N LYS A 34 -8.02 -6.07 -14.10
CA LYS A 34 -9.33 -5.41 -14.04
C LYS A 34 -9.27 -3.91 -14.27
N ILE A 35 -8.14 -3.27 -13.95
CA ILE A 35 -7.94 -1.82 -14.11
C ILE A 35 -7.05 -1.45 -15.31
N TYR A 36 -6.85 -2.39 -16.25
CA TYR A 36 -6.00 -2.18 -17.42
C TYR A 36 -6.38 -0.90 -18.19
N PRO A 37 -5.42 -0.08 -18.67
CA PRO A 37 -3.97 -0.32 -18.73
C PRO A 37 -3.17 0.12 -17.48
N LYS A 38 -3.85 0.40 -16.36
CA LYS A 38 -3.22 0.95 -15.15
C LYS A 38 -2.52 -0.11 -14.31
N LYS A 39 -1.52 0.32 -13.53
CA LYS A 39 -0.81 -0.52 -12.55
C LYS A 39 -0.91 0.05 -11.15
N ILE A 40 -0.87 -0.80 -10.13
CA ILE A 40 -0.91 -0.35 -8.73
C ILE A 40 0.50 -0.26 -8.13
N ILE A 41 0.77 0.80 -7.38
CA ILE A 41 2.01 0.98 -6.62
C ILE A 41 1.65 1.34 -5.19
N LEU A 42 2.02 0.48 -4.25
CA LEU A 42 1.94 0.79 -2.83
C LEU A 42 3.10 1.72 -2.47
N LYS A 43 2.81 3.01 -2.24
CA LYS A 43 3.83 4.02 -1.95
C LYS A 43 4.16 4.11 -0.48
N LYS A 44 3.17 3.99 0.42
CA LYS A 44 3.37 4.22 1.84
C LYS A 44 2.34 3.51 2.72
N LEU A 45 2.78 3.13 3.92
CA LEU A 45 1.97 2.51 4.97
C LEU A 45 2.11 3.36 6.23
N ALA A 46 1.01 3.72 6.87
CA ALA A 46 1.01 4.48 8.11
C ALA A 46 0.30 3.72 9.23
N ASP A 47 0.95 3.55 10.38
CA ASP A 47 0.30 3.12 11.63
C ASP A 47 1.01 3.77 12.82
N LYS A 48 0.26 4.15 13.86
CA LYS A 48 0.82 4.74 15.09
C LYS A 48 1.73 3.75 15.83
N ASP A 49 1.46 2.46 15.69
CA ASP A 49 2.26 1.39 16.29
C ASP A 49 3.48 1.05 15.42
N LYS A 50 4.65 1.57 15.80
CA LYS A 50 5.93 1.27 15.13
C LYS A 50 6.41 -0.18 15.31
N THR A 51 5.79 -0.94 16.21
CA THR A 51 6.17 -2.33 16.49
C THR A 51 5.46 -3.34 15.58
N LYS A 52 4.60 -2.85 14.67
CA LYS A 52 3.88 -3.69 13.71
C LYS A 52 4.82 -4.62 12.95
N ILE A 53 4.49 -5.91 12.97
CA ILE A 53 5.17 -6.93 12.17
C ILE A 53 4.57 -6.91 10.76
N LEU A 54 5.39 -6.58 9.78
CA LEU A 54 5.00 -6.55 8.36
C LEU A 54 5.37 -7.89 7.68
N PRO A 55 4.58 -8.33 6.68
CA PRO A 55 4.79 -9.62 6.03
C PRO A 55 6.08 -9.69 5.18
N ASP A 56 6.66 -8.53 4.82
CA ASP A 56 7.94 -8.43 4.10
C ASP A 56 8.78 -7.30 4.71
N LYS A 57 10.05 -7.57 4.97
CA LYS A 57 11.03 -6.59 5.48
C LYS A 57 11.15 -5.35 4.59
N LYS A 58 10.88 -5.48 3.28
CA LYS A 58 10.91 -4.34 2.34
C LYS A 58 9.83 -3.31 2.64
N LEU A 59 8.72 -3.70 3.27
CA LEU A 59 7.61 -2.79 3.59
C LEU A 59 7.98 -1.77 4.67
N TYR A 60 8.95 -2.08 5.54
CA TYR A 60 9.44 -1.12 6.53
C TYR A 60 10.10 0.11 5.88
N LYS A 61 10.57 0.01 4.63
CA LYS A 61 11.13 1.15 3.88
C LYS A 61 10.08 2.19 3.51
N ILE A 62 8.81 1.81 3.50
CA ILE A 62 7.68 2.67 3.16
C ILE A 62 6.72 2.82 4.33
N PHE A 63 7.13 2.42 5.54
CA PHE A 63 6.34 2.53 6.75
C PHE A 63 6.64 3.85 7.48
N THR A 64 5.60 4.52 7.96
CA THR A 64 5.66 5.75 8.75
C THR A 64 4.65 5.68 9.91
N ASP A 65 4.81 6.51 10.92
CA ASP A 65 3.82 6.78 11.96
C ASP A 65 2.96 8.03 11.69
N SER A 66 3.16 8.71 10.55
CA SER A 66 2.39 9.89 10.13
C SER A 66 1.45 9.57 8.97
N ALA A 67 0.15 9.85 9.15
CA ALA A 67 -0.83 9.73 8.07
C ALA A 67 -0.70 10.86 7.03
N GLU A 68 -0.23 12.01 7.49
CA GLU A 68 -0.06 13.26 6.75
C GLU A 68 1.00 13.12 5.68
N GLU A 69 2.01 12.28 5.92
CA GLU A 69 2.99 11.86 4.92
C GLU A 69 2.39 11.07 3.73
N ILE A 70 1.18 10.53 3.89
CA ILE A 70 0.41 9.87 2.82
C ILE A 70 -0.55 10.87 2.17
N ILE A 71 -1.31 11.61 2.99
CA ILE A 71 -2.33 12.56 2.53
C ILE A 71 -1.71 13.69 1.69
N ASN A 72 -0.49 14.12 2.03
CA ASN A 72 0.22 15.21 1.36
C ASN A 72 1.28 14.72 0.34
N ASP A 73 1.33 13.42 0.00
CA ASP A 73 2.21 12.89 -1.06
C ASP A 73 1.56 13.14 -2.44
N PRO A 74 2.13 14.02 -3.30
CA PRO A 74 1.53 14.41 -4.58
C PRO A 74 1.49 13.32 -5.66
#